data_AF-A0A9W4UT83-F1
#
_entry.id   AF-A0A9W4UT83-F1
#
_cell.length_a   1.000
_cell.length_b   1.000
_cell.length_c   1.000
_cell.angle_alpha   90.00
_cell.angle_beta   90.00
_cell.angle_gamma   90.00
#
_symmetry.space_group_name_H-M   'P 1'
#
loop_
_entity.id
_entity.type
_entity.pdbx_description
1 polymer ?
#
loop_
_entity_poly.entity_id
_entity_poly.type
_entity_poly.pdbx_seq_one_letter_code
_entity_poly.pdbx_strand_id
1 'polypeptide(L)'
;MHNPLFRHLFQHESSQTPERASSSRQSKTVTATFISASSAQEGGKVIARALMAKLSRVLGMPCESSEPSELDRSLVSFGVDSLVGLELKNWLSKEAGADLAVFEILSGATFEEIGELVAVRSALRPVDWSAK
;
A
#
# COMPACT_ATOMS: atom_id res chain seq x y z
N MET A 1 -14.93 3.49 51.55
CA MET A 1 -16.00 3.27 50.55
C MET A 1 -15.46 3.74 49.21
N HIS A 2 -14.93 2.82 48.41
CA HIS A 2 -14.30 3.13 47.12
C HIS A 2 -14.96 2.22 46.09
N ASN A 3 -15.71 2.79 45.15
CA ASN A 3 -16.12 2.04 43.97
C ASN A 3 -16.27 2.99 42.75
N PRO A 4 -15.23 3.10 41.91
CA PRO A 4 -15.27 3.85 40.65
C PRO A 4 -15.96 3.04 39.54
N LEU A 5 -17.03 3.62 38.97
CA LEU A 5 -17.86 3.04 37.91
C LEU A 5 -17.29 3.24 36.51
N PHE A 6 -16.07 2.76 36.22
CA PHE A 6 -15.59 2.67 34.82
C PHE A 6 -14.66 1.46 34.59
N ARG A 7 -15.07 0.28 35.07
CA ARG A 7 -14.31 -0.97 34.88
C ARG A 7 -15.01 -1.92 33.91
N HIS A 8 -15.30 -1.45 32.69
CA HIS A 8 -15.80 -2.32 31.61
C HIS A 8 -15.31 -1.96 30.20
N LEU A 9 -14.34 -1.04 30.05
CA LEU A 9 -13.75 -0.73 28.74
C LEU A 9 -12.37 -1.37 28.48
N PHE A 10 -11.97 -2.37 29.28
CA PHE A 10 -10.71 -3.10 29.12
C PHE A 10 -10.86 -4.61 29.38
N GLN A 11 -11.95 -5.20 28.90
CA GLN A 11 -12.13 -6.65 28.99
C GLN A 11 -12.47 -7.24 27.62
N HIS A 12 -11.51 -7.13 26.72
CA HIS A 12 -11.35 -8.14 25.68
C HIS A 12 -9.86 -8.38 25.41
N GLU A 13 -9.14 -8.78 26.45
CA GLU A 13 -7.89 -9.50 26.28
C GLU A 13 -7.88 -10.77 27.13
N SER A 14 -7.86 -11.88 26.39
CA SER A 14 -7.22 -13.16 26.72
C SER A 14 -7.84 -14.07 27.77
N SER A 15 -8.39 -15.19 27.29
CA SER A 15 -8.00 -16.53 27.77
C SER A 15 -8.55 -17.61 26.83
N GLN A 16 -7.72 -18.10 25.90
CA GLN A 16 -7.74 -19.50 25.48
C GLN A 16 -6.37 -19.91 24.90
N THR A 17 -5.94 -21.09 25.33
CA THR A 17 -4.64 -21.78 25.22
C THR A 17 -4.14 -22.05 23.79
N PRO A 18 -2.84 -22.38 23.64
CA PRO A 18 -2.11 -22.26 22.37
C PRO A 18 -2.29 -23.52 21.51
N GLU A 19 -3.32 -23.54 20.68
CA GLU A 19 -3.36 -24.45 19.54
C GLU A 19 -2.71 -23.77 18.35
N ARG A 20 -1.56 -24.34 17.97
CA ARG A 20 -0.67 -23.96 16.88
C ARG A 20 -1.33 -24.32 15.54
N ALA A 21 -2.44 -23.65 15.23
CA ALA A 21 -3.06 -23.67 13.92
C ALA A 21 -2.51 -22.49 13.11
N SER A 22 -1.52 -22.82 12.28
CA SER A 22 -1.03 -22.01 11.18
C SER A 22 -2.18 -21.46 10.34
N SER A 23 -2.61 -20.24 10.66
CA SER A 23 -3.10 -19.29 9.66
C SER A 23 -2.15 -18.10 9.61
N SER A 24 -0.87 -18.43 9.39
CA SER A 24 0.03 -17.54 8.66
C SER A 24 -0.49 -17.45 7.23
N ARG A 25 -1.59 -16.72 7.03
CA ARG A 25 -1.83 -16.11 5.74
C ARG A 25 -0.87 -14.94 5.73
N GLN A 26 0.28 -15.16 5.09
CA GLN A 26 1.31 -14.17 4.84
C GLN A 26 0.68 -12.92 4.21
N SER A 27 0.12 -12.01 5.01
CA SER A 27 -0.03 -10.63 4.59
C SER A 27 1.37 -10.05 4.63
N LYS A 28 2.15 -10.36 3.59
CA LYS A 28 3.39 -9.63 3.33
C LYS A 28 2.95 -8.16 3.21
N THR A 29 3.48 -7.30 4.08
CA THR A 29 3.25 -5.87 3.94
C THR A 29 3.77 -5.42 2.59
N VAL A 30 3.15 -4.41 1.99
CA VAL A 30 3.59 -3.86 0.69
C VAL A 30 5.05 -3.44 0.81
N THR A 31 5.39 -2.82 1.94
CA THR A 31 6.76 -2.52 2.36
C THR A 31 7.70 -3.74 2.27
N ALA A 32 7.37 -4.88 2.90
CA ALA A 32 8.26 -6.05 2.91
C ALA A 32 8.43 -6.67 1.52
N THR A 33 7.37 -6.67 0.71
CA THR A 33 7.41 -7.19 -0.66
C THR A 33 8.20 -6.28 -1.59
N PHE A 34 8.07 -4.96 -1.41
CA PHE A 34 8.83 -3.96 -2.14
C PHE A 34 10.34 -4.06 -1.86
N ILE A 35 10.74 -4.17 -0.59
CA ILE A 35 12.15 -4.32 -0.20
C ILE A 35 12.72 -5.67 -0.67
N SER A 36 11.89 -6.72 -0.75
CA SER A 36 12.32 -8.04 -1.21
C SER A 36 12.38 -8.19 -2.73
N ALA A 37 12.00 -7.16 -3.50
CA ALA A 37 12.01 -7.22 -4.95
C ALA A 37 13.45 -7.17 -5.50
N SER A 38 13.70 -7.91 -6.59
CA SER A 38 15.05 -8.12 -7.13
C SER A 38 15.54 -6.97 -8.00
N SER A 39 14.65 -6.05 -8.40
CA SER A 39 14.94 -4.93 -9.28
C SER A 39 13.96 -3.79 -9.08
N ALA A 40 14.33 -2.58 -9.54
CA ALA A 40 13.44 -1.42 -9.52
C ALA A 40 12.15 -1.67 -10.30
N GLN A 41 12.22 -2.40 -11.42
CA GLN A 41 11.06 -2.78 -12.23
C GLN A 41 10.12 -3.72 -11.46
N GLU A 42 10.67 -4.70 -10.74
CA GLU A 42 9.87 -5.61 -9.92
C GLU A 42 9.25 -4.87 -8.72
N GLY A 43 10.02 -4.00 -8.05
CA GLY A 43 9.52 -3.13 -6.99
C GLY A 43 8.41 -2.21 -7.47
N GLY A 44 8.55 -1.61 -8.65
CA GLY A 44 7.52 -0.77 -9.26
C GLY A 44 6.23 -1.54 -9.52
N LYS A 45 6.31 -2.77 -10.04
CA LYS A 45 5.15 -3.64 -10.23
C LYS A 45 4.47 -4.03 -8.93
N VAL A 46 5.23 -4.22 -7.84
CA VAL A 46 4.66 -4.47 -6.50
C VAL A 46 3.87 -3.26 -6.04
N ILE A 47 4.42 -2.05 -6.19
CA ILE A 47 3.74 -0.81 -5.82
C ILE A 47 2.50 -0.57 -6.68
N ALA A 48 2.60 -0.74 -8.00
CA ALA A 48 1.47 -0.53 -8.91
C ALA A 48 0.26 -1.40 -8.55
N ARG A 49 0.48 -2.70 -8.30
CA ARG A 49 -0.59 -3.63 -7.86
C ARG A 49 -1.14 -3.25 -6.49
N ALA A 50 -0.26 -2.89 -5.56
CA ALA A 50 -0.67 -2.48 -4.23
C ALA A 50 -1.47 -1.17 -4.24
N LEU A 51 -1.09 -0.23 -5.12
CA LEU A 51 -1.74 1.06 -5.32
C LEU A 51 -3.14 0.86 -5.89
N MET A 52 -3.30 -0.04 -6.87
CA MET A 52 -4.62 -0.41 -7.39
C MET A 52 -5.49 -1.05 -6.31
N ALA A 53 -4.98 -2.03 -5.56
CA ALA A 53 -5.73 -2.64 -4.46
C ALA A 53 -6.12 -1.63 -3.37
N LYS A 54 -5.24 -0.67 -3.07
CA LYS A 54 -5.50 0.45 -2.16
C LYS A 54 -6.59 1.35 -2.73
N LEU A 55 -6.53 1.71 -4.00
CA LEU A 55 -7.50 2.59 -4.65
C LEU A 55 -8.88 1.94 -4.71
N SER A 56 -8.98 0.66 -5.07
CA SER A 56 -10.24 -0.09 -5.06
C SER A 56 -10.88 -0.09 -3.68
N ARG A 57 -10.08 -0.20 -2.61
CA ARG A 57 -10.57 -0.10 -1.23
C ARG A 57 -11.05 1.30 -0.86
N VAL A 58 -10.37 2.36 -1.35
CA VAL A 58 -10.74 3.75 -1.08
C VAL A 58 -12.02 4.14 -1.82
N LEU A 59 -12.14 3.72 -3.07
CA LEU A 59 -13.28 4.04 -3.94
C LEU A 59 -14.43 3.03 -3.84
N GLY A 60 -14.27 1.96 -3.04
CA GLY A 60 -15.27 0.91 -2.89
C GLY A 60 -15.51 0.09 -4.16
N MET A 61 -14.54 0.05 -5.07
CA MET A 61 -14.63 -0.73 -6.31
C MET A 61 -14.28 -2.21 -6.06
N PRO A 62 -14.92 -3.17 -6.75
CA PRO A 62 -14.59 -4.58 -6.61
C PRO A 62 -13.12 -4.83 -6.99
N CYS A 63 -12.34 -5.41 -6.06
CA CYS A 63 -10.92 -5.74 -6.25
C CYS A 63 -10.64 -6.76 -7.37
N GLU A 64 -11.66 -7.30 -8.04
CA GLU A 64 -11.51 -8.23 -9.18
C GLU A 64 -10.81 -7.60 -10.39
N SER A 65 -10.64 -6.27 -10.42
CA SER A 65 -10.02 -5.56 -11.56
C SER A 65 -8.49 -5.43 -11.47
N SER A 66 -7.79 -6.29 -10.72
CA SER A 66 -6.31 -6.32 -10.68
C SER A 66 -5.70 -6.94 -11.95
N GLU A 67 -6.39 -6.80 -13.08
CA GLU A 67 -5.96 -7.28 -14.37
C GLU A 67 -4.81 -6.40 -14.88
N PRO A 68 -3.80 -6.98 -15.54
CA PRO A 68 -2.66 -6.24 -16.06
C PRO A 68 -3.07 -5.08 -16.98
N SER A 69 -4.19 -5.22 -17.70
CA SER A 69 -4.74 -4.18 -18.58
C SER A 69 -5.21 -2.92 -17.85
N GLU A 70 -5.56 -3.01 -16.56
CA GLU A 70 -6.05 -1.87 -15.78
C GLU A 70 -4.88 -1.03 -15.20
N LEU A 71 -3.67 -1.61 -15.11
CA LEU A 71 -2.50 -0.91 -14.56
C LEU A 71 -1.96 0.17 -15.54
N ASP A 72 -2.20 -0.01 -16.84
CA ASP A 72 -1.86 0.93 -17.91
C ASP A 72 -2.86 2.10 -17.99
N ARG A 73 -3.95 2.05 -17.24
CA ARG A 73 -4.95 3.12 -17.24
C ARG A 73 -4.57 4.21 -16.23
N SER A 74 -4.82 5.44 -16.62
CA SER A 74 -4.53 6.64 -15.84
C SER A 74 -5.30 6.69 -14.52
N LEU A 75 -4.64 7.11 -13.44
CA LEU A 75 -5.24 7.25 -12.10
C LEU A 75 -6.48 8.16 -12.10
N VAL A 76 -6.43 9.28 -12.84
CA VAL A 76 -7.57 10.21 -12.91
C VAL A 76 -8.77 9.59 -13.61
N SER A 77 -8.56 8.63 -14.51
CA SER A 77 -9.65 7.88 -15.16
C SER A 77 -10.38 6.92 -14.22
N PHE A 78 -9.77 6.57 -13.09
CA PHE A 78 -10.41 5.81 -12.01
C PHE A 78 -11.13 6.69 -10.99
N GLY A 79 -11.20 8.01 -11.21
CA GLY A 79 -11.85 8.94 -10.29
C GLY A 79 -10.96 9.39 -9.14
N VAL A 80 -9.64 9.32 -9.29
CA VAL A 80 -8.70 9.94 -8.35
C VAL A 80 -8.84 11.47 -8.41
N ASP A 81 -9.40 12.05 -7.35
CA ASP A 81 -9.48 13.50 -7.13
C ASP A 81 -8.36 14.02 -6.20
N SER A 82 -8.41 15.30 -5.83
CA SER A 82 -7.39 15.93 -4.98
C SER A 82 -7.27 15.32 -3.57
N LEU A 83 -8.37 14.91 -2.95
CA LEU A 83 -8.36 14.28 -1.63
C LEU A 83 -7.77 12.87 -1.70
N VAL A 84 -8.21 12.08 -2.69
CA VAL A 84 -7.68 10.74 -2.92
C VAL A 84 -6.19 10.81 -3.28
N GLY A 85 -5.78 11.75 -4.14
CA GLY A 85 -4.38 11.97 -4.49
C GLY A 85 -3.50 12.27 -3.27
N LEU A 86 -3.99 13.07 -2.32
CA LEU A 86 -3.28 13.33 -1.06
C LEU A 86 -3.18 12.07 -0.19
N GLU A 87 -4.25 11.27 -0.12
CA GLU A 87 -4.21 9.99 0.59
C GLU A 87 -3.19 9.03 -0.03
N LEU A 88 -3.17 8.92 -1.37
CA LEU A 88 -2.22 8.08 -2.08
C LEU A 88 -0.77 8.54 -1.85
N LYS A 89 -0.50 9.85 -1.91
CA LYS A 89 0.82 10.41 -1.55
C LYS A 89 1.25 9.96 -0.15
N ASN A 90 0.39 10.15 0.83
CA ASN A 90 0.71 9.82 2.23
C ASN A 90 0.92 8.31 2.41
N TRP A 91 0.13 7.50 1.71
CA TRP A 91 0.27 6.05 1.73
C TRP A 91 1.58 5.58 1.09
N LEU A 92 1.96 6.13 -0.07
CA LEU A 92 3.22 5.82 -0.75
C LEU A 92 4.45 6.23 0.07
N SER A 93 4.38 7.39 0.72
CA SER A 93 5.42 7.83 1.65
C SER A 93 5.56 6.88 2.84
N LYS A 94 4.44 6.32 3.35
CA LYS A 94 4.45 5.37 4.46
C LYS A 94 4.94 3.97 4.08
N GLU A 95 4.43 3.40 2.99
CA GLU A 95 4.73 2.00 2.62
C GLU A 95 6.02 1.85 1.82
N ALA A 96 6.37 2.85 1.01
CA ALA A 96 7.54 2.79 0.14
C ALA A 96 8.59 3.84 0.49
N GLY A 97 8.34 4.77 1.42
CA GLY A 97 9.30 5.83 1.71
C GLY A 97 9.54 6.76 0.51
N ALA A 98 8.58 6.86 -0.41
CA ALA A 98 8.67 7.73 -1.58
C ALA A 98 7.80 8.98 -1.37
N ASP A 99 8.42 10.16 -1.39
CA ASP A 99 7.71 11.43 -1.33
C ASP A 99 7.44 11.94 -2.76
N LEU A 100 6.20 11.78 -3.19
CA LEU A 100 5.70 12.22 -4.49
C LEU A 100 4.89 13.50 -4.32
N ALA A 101 4.98 14.40 -5.29
CA ALA A 101 4.07 15.53 -5.28
C ALA A 101 2.66 15.08 -5.70
N VAL A 102 1.61 15.67 -5.09
CA VAL A 102 0.22 15.33 -5.41
C VAL A 102 -0.09 15.58 -6.90
N PHE A 103 0.53 16.61 -7.49
CA PHE A 103 0.37 16.88 -8.92
C PHE A 103 0.93 15.75 -9.80
N GLU A 104 1.97 15.02 -9.38
CA GLU A 104 2.51 13.88 -10.14
C GLU A 104 1.47 12.75 -10.21
N ILE A 105 0.75 12.53 -9.10
CA ILE A 105 -0.34 11.55 -9.00
C ILE A 105 -1.55 11.97 -9.85
N LEU A 106 -1.87 13.27 -9.87
CA LEU A 106 -3.00 13.83 -10.60
C LEU A 106 -2.69 14.21 -12.06
N SER A 107 -1.43 14.09 -12.49
CA SER A 107 -0.96 14.53 -13.82
C SER A 107 -1.51 13.69 -14.98
N GLY A 108 -2.22 12.61 -14.69
CA GLY A 108 -2.64 11.62 -15.67
C GLY A 108 -1.75 10.39 -15.73
N ALA A 109 -0.79 10.25 -14.81
CA ALA A 109 0.05 9.06 -14.70
C ALA A 109 -0.76 7.76 -14.51
N THR A 110 -0.23 6.65 -15.00
CA THR A 110 -0.76 5.29 -14.81
C THR A 110 -0.26 4.66 -13.51
N PHE A 111 -0.82 3.51 -13.12
CA PHE A 111 -0.34 2.81 -11.92
C PHE A 111 1.10 2.32 -12.08
N GLU A 112 1.47 1.90 -13.30
CA GLU A 112 2.84 1.49 -13.59
C GLU A 112 3.80 2.67 -13.51
N GLU A 113 3.47 3.81 -14.11
CA GLU A 113 4.31 5.02 -14.05
C GLU A 113 4.53 5.49 -12.60
N ILE A 114 3.47 5.49 -11.78
CA ILE A 114 3.60 5.81 -10.35
C ILE A 114 4.45 4.77 -9.64
N GLY A 115 4.25 3.48 -9.92
CA GLY A 115 5.05 2.40 -9.35
C GLY A 115 6.54 2.54 -9.67
N GLU A 116 6.89 2.82 -10.92
CA GLU A 116 8.26 3.06 -11.35
C GLU A 116 8.86 4.29 -10.68
N LEU A 117 8.10 5.39 -10.63
CA LEU A 117 8.56 6.63 -9.98
C LEU A 117 8.83 6.41 -8.49
N VAL A 118 7.98 5.63 -7.81
CA VAL A 118 8.18 5.20 -6.43
C VAL A 118 9.43 4.34 -6.31
N ALA A 119 9.63 3.36 -7.19
CA ALA A 119 10.82 2.50 -7.13
C ALA A 119 12.13 3.28 -7.29
N VAL A 120 12.12 4.32 -8.13
CA VAL A 120 13.29 5.20 -8.34
C VAL A 120 13.50 6.14 -7.14
N ARG A 121 12.46 6.77 -6.62
CA ARG A 121 12.56 7.82 -5.59
C ARG A 121 12.44 7.32 -4.14
N SER A 122 12.11 6.05 -3.94
CA SER A 122 11.95 5.43 -2.63
C SER A 122 13.25 5.46 -1.82
N ALA A 123 13.15 5.91 -0.57
CA ALA A 123 14.22 5.80 0.43
C ALA A 123 14.41 4.36 0.96
N LEU A 124 13.43 3.47 0.74
CA LEU A 124 13.45 2.07 1.16
C LEU A 124 13.97 1.13 0.06
N ARG A 125 14.42 1.67 -1.08
CA ARG A 125 14.93 0.87 -2.19
C ARG A 125 16.20 0.07 -1.76
N PRO A 126 16.27 -1.23 -2.04
CA PRO A 126 17.48 -2.03 -1.89
C PRO A 126 18.66 -1.45 -2.68
N VAL A 127 19.86 -1.54 -2.11
CA VAL A 127 21.10 -1.05 -2.73
C VAL A 127 21.40 -1.80 -4.04
N ASP A 128 21.04 -3.08 -4.12
CA ASP A 128 21.24 -3.96 -5.28
C ASP A 128 20.51 -3.51 -6.56
N TRP A 129 19.53 -2.60 -6.48
CA TRP A 129 18.85 -2.09 -7.69
C TRP A 129 19.72 -1.12 -8.51
N SER A 130 20.79 -0.57 -7.92
CA SER A 130 21.69 0.37 -8.60
C SER A 130 22.75 -0.32 -9.48
N ALA A 131 22.68 -1.64 -9.64
CA ALA A 131 23.64 -2.42 -10.40
C ALA A 131 23.02 -3.08 -11.63
N LYS A 132 22.56 -2.29 -12.61
CA LYS A 132 22.57 -2.72 -14.02
C LYS A 132 22.47 -1.56 -15.00
#